data_AF-A0A845MPG4-F1
#
_entry.id   AF-A0A845MPG4-F1
#
_cell.length_a   1.000
_cell.length_b   1.000
_cell.length_c   1.000
_cell.angle_alpha   90.00
_cell.angle_beta   90.00
_cell.angle_gamma   90.00
#
_symmetry.space_group_name_H-M   'P 1'
#
loop_
_entity.id
_entity.type
_entity.pdbx_description
1 polymer ?
#
loop_
_entity_poly.entity_id
_entity_poly.type
_entity_poly.pdbx_seq_one_letter_code
_entity_poly.pdbx_strand_id
1 'polypeptide(L)'
;MGELKDLREQSETLVNRAKELGNKLYLAGLGAYDKAEENSEELLNKYVSTGTEAFGEEAEGKPKALLAGRGALLAARELLDNAPEKRQAFYEKLVTAGKKERGEKAEETNEFVLAGLGAVATAREEGEKLFNELVSAGQNRS
;
A
#
# COMPACT_ATOMS: atom_id res chain seq x y z
N MET A 1 3.47 -28.65 -40.47
CA MET A 1 4.51 -27.59 -40.39
C MET A 1 3.98 -26.27 -39.82
N GLY A 2 2.71 -25.89 -40.03
CA GLY A 2 2.11 -24.68 -39.42
C GLY A 2 2.00 -24.73 -37.89
N GLU A 3 1.45 -25.82 -37.34
CA GLU A 3 1.22 -25.95 -35.88
C GLU A 3 2.51 -25.95 -35.04
N LEU A 4 3.62 -26.47 -35.57
CA LEU A 4 4.94 -26.44 -34.92
C LEU A 4 5.54 -25.02 -34.90
N LYS A 5 5.23 -24.20 -35.91
CA LYS A 5 5.66 -22.81 -35.97
C LYS A 5 4.83 -21.95 -35.01
N ASP A 6 3.52 -22.17 -34.96
CA ASP A 6 2.61 -21.49 -34.03
C ASP A 6 2.94 -21.82 -32.55
N LEU A 7 3.27 -23.09 -32.25
CA LEU A 7 3.75 -23.50 -30.91
C LEU A 7 5.05 -22.80 -30.51
N ARG A 8 5.97 -22.61 -31.46
CA ARG A 8 7.25 -21.94 -31.22
C ARG A 8 7.06 -20.44 -30.96
N GLU A 9 6.20 -19.79 -31.75
CA GLU A 9 5.86 -18.37 -31.56
C GLU A 9 5.12 -18.12 -30.22
N GLN A 10 4.23 -19.02 -29.82
CA GLN A 10 3.59 -18.98 -28.49
C GLN A 10 4.61 -19.18 -27.36
N SER A 11 5.55 -20.12 -27.52
CA SER A 11 6.62 -20.35 -26.54
C SER A 11 7.54 -19.14 -26.40
N GLU A 12 7.96 -18.52 -27.50
CA GLU A 12 8.81 -17.33 -27.48
C GLU A 12 8.09 -16.15 -26.82
N THR A 13 6.80 -15.97 -27.11
CA THR A 13 5.95 -14.96 -26.46
C THR A 13 5.86 -15.18 -24.96
N LEU A 14 5.65 -16.42 -24.51
CA LEU A 14 5.58 -16.77 -23.10
C LEU A 14 6.90 -16.48 -22.38
N VAL A 15 8.03 -16.86 -22.99
CA VAL A 15 9.37 -16.62 -22.43
C VAL A 15 9.66 -15.12 -22.33
N ASN A 16 9.30 -14.34 -23.33
CA ASN A 16 9.49 -12.88 -23.29
C ASN A 16 8.65 -12.23 -22.20
N ARG A 17 7.37 -12.63 -22.06
CA ARG A 17 6.51 -12.16 -20.95
C ARG A 17 7.07 -12.55 -19.59
N ALA A 18 7.61 -13.77 -19.45
CA ALA A 18 8.23 -14.22 -18.20
C ALA A 18 9.47 -13.38 -17.84
N LYS A 19 10.31 -13.04 -18.83
CA LYS A 19 11.47 -12.16 -18.64
C LYS A 19 11.06 -10.75 -18.25
N GLU A 20 10.08 -10.17 -18.95
CA GLU A 20 9.54 -8.85 -18.62
C GLU A 20 8.95 -8.81 -17.21
N LEU A 21 8.18 -9.84 -16.83
CA LEU A 21 7.65 -9.97 -15.49
C LEU A 21 8.77 -10.10 -14.45
N GLY A 22 9.79 -10.93 -14.73
CA GLY A 22 10.96 -11.08 -13.86
C GLY A 22 11.69 -9.76 -13.63
N ASN A 23 11.90 -8.96 -14.68
CA ASN A 23 12.51 -7.64 -14.56
C ASN A 23 11.65 -6.67 -13.75
N LYS A 24 10.33 -6.65 -13.96
CA LYS A 24 9.43 -5.81 -13.16
C LYS A 24 9.43 -6.22 -11.69
N LEU A 25 9.43 -7.52 -11.40
CA LEU A 25 9.51 -8.02 -10.01
C LEU A 25 10.83 -7.64 -9.35
N TYR A 26 11.94 -7.73 -10.09
CA TYR A 26 13.25 -7.30 -9.59
C TYR A 26 13.26 -5.80 -9.25
N LEU A 27 12.80 -4.95 -10.17
CA LEU A 27 12.71 -3.50 -9.95
C LEU A 27 11.77 -3.17 -8.79
N ALA A 28 10.60 -3.81 -8.72
CA ALA A 28 9.68 -3.64 -7.60
C ALA A 28 10.34 -4.05 -6.27
N GLY A 29 11.16 -5.10 -6.26
CA GLY A 29 11.93 -5.52 -5.09
C GLY A 29 12.94 -4.47 -4.64
N LEU A 30 13.68 -3.87 -5.58
CA LEU A 30 14.60 -2.77 -5.27
C LEU A 30 13.87 -1.53 -4.74
N GLY A 31 12.76 -1.14 -5.38
CA GLY A 31 11.96 -0.01 -4.93
C GLY A 31 11.27 -0.23 -3.59
N ALA A 32 10.92 -1.48 -3.24
CA ALA A 32 10.37 -1.81 -1.93
C ALA A 32 11.40 -1.62 -0.81
N TYR A 33 12.65 -2.00 -1.08
CA TYR A 33 13.75 -1.74 -0.15
C TYR A 33 13.97 -0.24 0.04
N ASP A 34 14.05 0.51 -1.05
CA ASP A 34 14.26 1.96 -1.06
C ASP A 34 13.16 2.70 -0.29
N LYS A 35 11.89 2.43 -0.62
CA LYS A 35 10.76 3.01 0.10
C LYS A 35 10.70 2.59 1.56
N ALA A 36 11.12 1.37 1.92
CA ALA A 36 11.13 0.96 3.31
C ALA A 36 12.16 1.75 4.13
N GLU A 37 13.32 2.05 3.53
CA GLU A 37 14.35 2.89 4.12
C GLU A 37 13.85 4.34 4.30
N GLU A 38 13.36 4.97 3.23
CA GLU A 38 12.81 6.33 3.27
C GLU A 38 11.67 6.47 4.30
N ASN A 39 10.66 5.57 4.24
CA ASN A 39 9.53 5.62 5.17
C ASN A 39 9.95 5.41 6.63
N SER A 40 10.97 4.58 6.89
CA SER A 40 11.47 4.35 8.25
C SER A 40 12.09 5.61 8.84
N GLU A 41 12.89 6.33 8.05
CA GLU A 41 13.50 7.59 8.48
C GLU A 41 12.45 8.69 8.69
N GLU A 42 11.51 8.83 7.74
CA GLU A 42 10.41 9.78 7.84
C GLU A 42 9.54 9.52 9.07
N LEU A 43 9.17 8.26 9.32
CA LEU A 43 8.38 7.87 10.50
C LEU A 43 9.13 8.16 11.80
N LEU A 44 10.42 7.82 11.87
CA LEU A 44 11.24 8.12 13.04
C LEU A 44 11.28 9.63 13.30
N ASN A 45 11.52 10.44 12.26
CA ASN A 45 11.58 11.88 12.39
C ASN A 45 10.22 12.48 12.79
N LYS A 46 9.11 11.94 12.25
CA LYS A 46 7.76 12.34 12.65
C LYS A 46 7.48 12.04 14.12
N TYR A 47 7.86 10.86 14.61
CA TYR A 47 7.70 10.52 16.03
C TYR A 47 8.58 11.40 16.93
N VAL A 48 9.79 11.73 16.50
CA VAL A 48 10.64 12.67 17.23
C VAL A 48 9.99 14.04 17.29
N SER A 49 9.50 14.60 16.17
CA SER A 49 8.81 15.90 16.15
C SER A 49 7.62 15.90 17.11
N THR A 50 6.75 14.90 16.99
CA THR A 50 5.55 14.76 17.83
C THR A 50 5.91 14.60 19.30
N GLY A 51 6.98 13.87 19.60
CA GLY A 51 7.49 13.71 20.96
C GLY A 51 8.09 14.99 21.53
N THR A 52 8.85 15.73 20.73
CA THR A 52 9.41 17.04 21.10
C THR A 52 8.30 18.02 21.43
N GLU A 53 7.28 18.13 20.57
CA GLU A 53 6.09 18.96 20.82
C GLU A 53 5.38 18.55 22.11
N ALA A 54 5.24 17.24 22.35
CA ALA A 54 4.61 16.73 23.55
C ALA A 54 5.39 16.95 24.85
N PHE A 55 6.72 17.09 24.78
CA PHE A 55 7.57 17.40 25.93
C PHE A 55 7.80 18.91 26.13
N GLY A 56 7.52 19.73 25.11
CA GLY A 56 7.66 21.19 25.19
C GLY A 56 9.06 21.62 25.61
N GLU A 57 9.16 22.51 26.60
CA GLU A 57 10.44 23.01 27.13
C GLU A 57 11.33 21.90 27.71
N GLU A 58 10.73 20.82 28.22
CA GLU A 58 11.50 19.69 28.75
C GLU A 58 12.12 18.80 27.66
N ALA A 59 11.84 19.06 26.38
CA ALA A 59 12.44 18.29 25.30
C ALA A 59 13.96 18.52 25.18
N GLU A 60 14.43 19.70 25.62
CA GLU A 60 15.83 20.09 25.54
C GLU A 60 16.70 19.16 26.41
N GLY A 61 17.70 18.52 25.79
CA GLY A 61 18.57 17.54 26.45
C GLY A 61 18.03 16.11 26.54
N LYS A 62 16.79 15.83 26.10
CA LYS A 62 16.25 14.45 26.03
C LYS A 62 16.79 13.70 24.81
N PRO A 63 17.12 12.40 24.93
CA PRO A 63 17.64 11.64 23.80
C PRO A 63 16.57 11.41 22.72
N LYS A 64 16.99 11.40 21.44
CA LYS A 64 16.12 11.20 20.27
C LYS A 64 15.20 9.98 20.42
N ALA A 65 15.70 8.88 20.99
CA ALA A 65 14.93 7.66 21.23
C ALA A 65 13.75 7.87 22.21
N LEU A 66 13.91 8.71 23.23
CA LEU A 66 12.86 8.99 24.21
C LEU A 66 11.78 9.92 23.63
N LEU A 67 12.19 10.91 22.82
CA LEU A 67 11.27 11.74 22.05
C LEU A 67 10.48 10.89 21.05
N ALA A 68 11.17 10.07 20.25
CA ALA A 68 10.53 9.13 19.33
C ALA A 68 9.55 8.18 20.04
N GLY A 69 9.95 7.60 21.18
CA GLY A 69 9.09 6.73 21.97
C GLY A 69 7.82 7.42 22.45
N ARG A 70 7.92 8.69 22.89
CA ARG A 70 6.75 9.49 23.29
C ARG A 70 5.83 9.77 22.10
N GLY A 71 6.38 10.19 20.96
CA GLY A 71 5.59 10.43 19.75
C GLY A 71 4.91 9.17 19.23
N ALA A 72 5.60 8.02 19.26
CA ALA A 72 5.02 6.73 18.87
C ALA A 72 3.86 6.32 19.78
N LEU A 73 3.97 6.54 21.10
CA LEU A 73 2.87 6.28 22.05
C LEU A 73 1.64 7.17 21.79
N LEU A 74 1.85 8.44 21.45
CA LEU A 74 0.76 9.35 21.10
C LEU A 74 0.09 8.93 19.79
N ALA A 75 0.86 8.58 18.77
CA ALA A 75 0.33 8.08 17.51
C ALA A 75 -0.46 6.76 17.71
N ALA A 76 0.02 5.86 18.58
CA ALA A 76 -0.69 4.64 18.92
C ALA A 76 -2.02 4.92 19.64
N ARG A 77 -2.03 5.87 20.58
CA ARG A 77 -3.25 6.30 21.26
C ARG A 77 -4.26 6.92 20.30
N GLU A 78 -3.82 7.85 19.47
CA GLU A 78 -4.67 8.47 18.45
C GLU A 78 -5.24 7.43 17.48
N LEU A 79 -4.45 6.40 17.13
CA LEU A 79 -4.93 5.29 16.30
C LEU A 79 -6.02 4.49 17.01
N LEU A 80 -5.86 4.20 18.31
CA LEU A 80 -6.87 3.49 19.10
C LEU A 80 -8.16 4.31 19.25
N ASP A 81 -8.02 5.59 19.56
CA ASP A 81 -9.14 6.50 19.75
C ASP A 81 -9.95 6.66 18.46
N ASN A 82 -9.27 6.79 17.31
CA ASN A 82 -9.90 6.94 16.00
C ASN A 82 -10.20 5.61 15.28
N ALA A 83 -9.78 4.45 15.82
CA ALA A 83 -9.93 3.16 15.14
C ALA A 83 -11.39 2.78 14.84
N PRO A 84 -12.38 3.02 15.73
CA PRO A 84 -13.78 2.72 15.42
C PRO A 84 -14.29 3.52 14.23
N GLU A 85 -14.08 4.83 14.23
CA GLU A 85 -14.52 5.74 13.17
C GLU A 85 -13.83 5.43 11.84
N LYS A 86 -12.51 5.22 11.86
CA LYS A 86 -11.74 4.85 10.66
C LYS A 86 -12.20 3.51 10.09
N ARG A 87 -12.54 2.53 10.93
CA ARG A 87 -13.08 1.24 10.48
C ARG A 87 -14.43 1.38 9.81
N GLN A 88 -15.32 2.19 10.38
CA GLN A 88 -16.63 2.45 9.79
C GLN A 88 -16.49 3.19 8.45
N ALA A 89 -15.73 4.28 8.42
CA ALA A 89 -15.49 5.03 7.20
C ALA A 89 -14.84 4.17 6.10
N PHE A 90 -13.93 3.25 6.49
CA PHE A 90 -13.35 2.30 5.55
C PHE A 90 -14.39 1.33 5.01
N TYR A 91 -15.24 0.75 5.87
CA TYR A 91 -16.33 -0.12 5.44
C TYR A 91 -17.29 0.58 4.47
N GLU A 92 -17.69 1.81 4.74
CA GLU A 92 -18.56 2.60 3.86
C GLU A 92 -17.92 2.86 2.48
N LYS A 93 -16.60 3.11 2.44
CA LYS A 93 -15.85 3.20 1.18
C LYS A 93 -15.90 1.90 0.39
N LEU A 94 -15.74 0.75 1.06
CA LEU A 94 -15.83 -0.56 0.42
C LEU A 94 -17.24 -0.83 -0.12
N VAL A 95 -18.29 -0.52 0.64
CA VAL A 95 -19.67 -0.63 0.16
C VAL A 95 -19.87 0.25 -1.07
N THR A 96 -19.37 1.48 -1.06
CA THR A 96 -19.48 2.41 -2.19
C THR A 96 -18.75 1.91 -3.43
N ALA A 97 -17.53 1.40 -3.26
CA ALA A 97 -16.77 0.77 -4.35
C ALA A 97 -17.51 -0.47 -4.89
N GLY A 98 -18.07 -1.28 -4.00
CA GLY A 98 -18.89 -2.45 -4.36
C GLY A 98 -20.14 -2.09 -5.16
N LYS A 99 -20.84 -1.02 -4.76
CA LYS A 99 -21.99 -0.49 -5.51
C LYS A 99 -21.58 -0.06 -6.92
N LYS A 100 -20.45 0.63 -7.05
CA LYS A 100 -19.90 1.05 -8.35
C LYS A 100 -19.59 -0.15 -9.25
N GLU A 101 -18.94 -1.19 -8.71
CA GLU A 101 -18.63 -2.42 -9.46
C GLU A 101 -19.88 -3.24 -9.81
N ARG A 102 -20.87 -3.26 -8.93
CA ARG A 102 -22.10 -4.05 -9.12
C ARG A 102 -23.10 -3.38 -10.08
N GLY A 103 -23.02 -2.05 -10.25
CA GLY A 103 -23.85 -1.28 -11.18
C GLY A 103 -25.34 -1.34 -10.82
N GLU A 104 -26.19 -1.58 -11.82
CA GLU A 104 -27.66 -1.57 -11.68
C GLU A 104 -28.19 -2.59 -10.66
N LYS A 105 -27.46 -3.68 -10.41
CA LYS A 105 -27.86 -4.72 -9.44
C LYS A 105 -27.46 -4.40 -8.01
N ALA A 106 -26.89 -3.23 -7.75
CA ALA A 106 -26.44 -2.84 -6.43
C ALA A 106 -27.59 -2.77 -5.42
N GLU A 107 -28.77 -2.30 -5.83
CA GLU A 107 -29.93 -2.17 -4.92
C GLU A 107 -30.51 -3.52 -4.47
N GLU A 108 -30.35 -4.56 -5.30
CA GLU A 108 -30.81 -5.93 -4.98
C GLU A 108 -29.73 -6.77 -4.27
N THR A 109 -28.50 -6.25 -4.18
CA THR A 109 -27.36 -7.00 -3.65
C THR A 109 -27.17 -6.68 -2.17
N ASN A 110 -27.01 -7.73 -1.36
CA ASN A 110 -26.73 -7.60 0.07
C ASN A 110 -25.49 -6.73 0.33
N GLU A 111 -25.56 -5.87 1.34
CA GLU A 111 -24.50 -4.93 1.69
C GLU A 111 -23.14 -5.59 1.96
N PHE A 112 -23.10 -6.74 2.64
CA PHE A 112 -21.85 -7.48 2.88
C PHE A 112 -21.22 -7.98 1.59
N VAL A 113 -22.04 -8.36 0.61
CA VAL A 113 -21.55 -8.78 -0.72
C VAL A 113 -21.00 -7.58 -1.49
N LEU A 114 -21.63 -6.41 -1.38
CA LEU A 114 -21.10 -5.17 -1.94
C LEU A 114 -19.78 -4.79 -1.27
N ALA A 115 -19.70 -4.79 0.06
CA ALA A 115 -18.46 -4.52 0.78
C ALA A 115 -17.34 -5.50 0.37
N GLY A 116 -17.65 -6.79 0.21
CA GLY A 116 -16.68 -7.79 -0.26
C GLY A 116 -16.20 -7.53 -1.69
N LEU A 117 -17.11 -7.20 -2.61
CA LEU A 117 -16.77 -6.83 -4.00
C LEU A 117 -15.90 -5.58 -4.04
N GLY A 118 -16.26 -4.55 -3.26
CA GLY A 118 -15.48 -3.33 -3.13
C GLY A 118 -14.10 -3.59 -2.53
N ALA A 119 -13.98 -4.47 -1.52
CA ALA A 119 -12.70 -4.86 -0.95
C ALA A 119 -11.76 -5.46 -2.00
N VAL A 120 -12.28 -6.37 -2.84
CA VAL A 120 -11.49 -6.99 -3.91
C VAL A 120 -11.10 -5.96 -4.97
N ALA A 121 -12.04 -5.11 -5.40
CA ALA A 121 -11.78 -4.09 -6.40
C ALA A 121 -10.74 -3.07 -5.92
N THR A 122 -10.91 -2.54 -4.70
CA THR A 122 -9.95 -1.63 -4.08
C THR A 122 -8.59 -2.29 -3.87
N ALA A 123 -8.53 -3.54 -3.40
CA ALA A 123 -7.26 -4.26 -3.23
C ALA A 123 -6.52 -4.45 -4.55
N ARG A 124 -7.25 -4.71 -5.65
CA ARG A 124 -6.66 -4.83 -6.99
C ARG A 124 -6.10 -3.49 -7.47
N GLU A 125 -6.89 -2.44 -7.37
CA GLU A 125 -6.50 -1.10 -7.81
C GLU A 125 -5.29 -0.58 -7.02
N GLU A 126 -5.36 -0.63 -5.69
CA GLU A 126 -4.28 -0.18 -4.81
C GLU A 126 -3.04 -1.08 -4.93
N GLY A 127 -3.22 -2.39 -5.13
CA GLY A 127 -2.11 -3.31 -5.38
C GLY A 127 -1.39 -3.01 -6.69
N GLU A 128 -2.11 -2.66 -7.75
CA GLU A 128 -1.52 -2.28 -9.03
C GLU A 128 -0.80 -0.92 -8.93
N LYS A 129 -1.40 0.07 -8.27
CA LYS A 129 -0.74 1.36 -7.99
C LYS A 129 0.56 1.16 -7.22
N LEU A 130 0.51 0.41 -6.11
CA LEU A 130 1.68 0.12 -5.30
C LEU A 130 2.75 -0.59 -6.12
N PHE A 131 2.40 -1.64 -6.87
CA PHE A 131 3.36 -2.36 -7.69
C PHE A 131 4.06 -1.46 -8.71
N ASN A 132 3.29 -0.62 -9.42
CA ASN A 132 3.87 0.32 -10.38
C ASN A 132 4.78 1.35 -9.71
N GLU A 133 4.38 1.87 -8.55
CA GLU A 133 5.19 2.80 -7.79
C GLU A 133 6.51 2.18 -7.32
N LEU A 134 6.48 0.92 -6.87
CA LEU A 134 7.67 0.16 -6.51
C LEU A 134 8.59 -0.08 -7.71
N VAL A 135 8.04 -0.41 -8.88
CA VAL A 135 8.83 -0.54 -10.11
C VAL A 135 9.51 0.79 -10.45
N SER A 136 8.78 1.91 -10.39
CA SER A 136 9.34 3.24 -10.66
C SER A 136 10.43 3.65 -9.67
N ALA A 137 10.24 3.40 -8.37
CA ALA A 137 11.28 3.63 -7.37
C ALA A 137 12.54 2.79 -7.65
N GLY A 138 12.36 1.50 -7.99
CA GLY A 138 13.49 0.63 -8.36
C GLY A 138 14.21 1.08 -9.63
N GLN A 139 13.51 1.70 -10.59
CA GLN A 139 14.13 2.29 -11.78
C GLN A 139 14.98 3.52 -11.45
N ASN A 140 14.55 4.35 -10.50
CA ASN A 140 15.33 5.52 -10.07
C ASN A 140 16.60 5.14 -9.31
N ARG A 141 16.62 3.95 -8.71
CA ARG A 141 17.75 3.41 -7.95
C ARG A 141 18.78 2.64 -8.80
N SER A 142 18.35 2.05 -9.92
CA SER A 142 19.19 1.25 -10.83
C SER A 142 20.00 2.09 -11.81
#